data_AF-A0A2W7PEL9-F1
#
_entry.id   AF-A0A2W7PEL9-F1
#
_cell.length_a   1.000
_cell.length_b   1.000
_cell.length_c   1.000
_cell.angle_alpha   90.00
_cell.angle_beta   90.00
_cell.angle_gamma   90.00
#
_symmetry.space_group_name_H-M   'P 1'
#
loop_
_entity.id
_entity.type
_entity.pdbx_description
1 polymer ?
#
loop_
_entity_poly.entity_id
_entity_poly.type
_entity_poly.pdbx_seq_one_letter_code
_entity_poly.pdbx_strand_id
1 'polypeptide(L)'
;MRKSQRISRVAAYALAALSAVALSACGDKKAEGGAPPPPEVGVVTVTPSPVAVVNELPGRLEGVRTAEVRARVEGIVLSRNYTEGGEVKAGQVMFRIDPAPYQAELASAQAALQRAEANAVSARLKADRYKPLVAVNAVSKQEYDDAVAAAGQANADVASAKAAVRTAQINLGYTTVTAPISGRAGRALVTEGALVGKGEATKLALVEQVDPMWVTFTQPASEVTRLRRAIESGAVKGVNGGANVHLFVEDGREYAHTGKLLFSDMTVDPTTGAITLRAQFPNPNRELLSGTFVRVKIEQGVDENALTVPQRALIRGAQGASVMVVGADGNVAAVPVKAPQAIGDRWIVTEGLKGGEKVIVEGLQKVKVGAPAKPVPFVQAGASAPAATPTAASAAPASAPKAEAKQEAKAEGKQG
;
A
#
# COMPACT_ATOMS: atom_id res chain seq x y z
N MET A 1 -10.66 78.57 -89.29
CA MET A 1 -11.78 77.80 -89.87
C MET A 1 -12.00 76.52 -89.06
N ARG A 2 -12.96 76.57 -88.13
CA ARG A 2 -13.27 75.55 -87.12
C ARG A 2 -14.56 74.82 -87.52
N LYS A 3 -14.48 73.67 -88.21
CA LYS A 3 -15.67 72.82 -88.41
C LYS A 3 -15.41 71.32 -88.69
N SER A 4 -14.17 70.88 -88.89
CA SER A 4 -13.88 69.50 -89.34
C SER A 4 -13.45 68.49 -88.26
N GLN A 5 -13.26 68.90 -86.99
CA GLN A 5 -12.72 68.01 -85.93
C GLN A 5 -13.76 67.48 -84.92
N ARG A 6 -15.04 67.85 -85.03
CA ARG A 6 -16.09 67.43 -84.07
C ARG A 6 -16.84 66.15 -84.47
N ILE A 7 -16.75 65.71 -85.72
CA ILE A 7 -17.53 64.56 -86.22
C ILE A 7 -16.80 63.21 -85.96
N SER A 8 -15.46 63.21 -85.91
CA SER A 8 -14.68 61.97 -85.70
C SER A 8 -14.67 61.49 -84.23
N ARG A 9 -14.94 62.39 -83.26
CA ARG A 9 -14.98 62.02 -81.84
C ARG A 9 -16.33 61.40 -81.42
N VAL A 10 -17.44 61.78 -82.05
CA VAL A 10 -18.78 61.25 -81.70
C VAL A 10 -18.98 59.81 -82.21
N ALA A 11 -18.38 59.44 -83.34
CA ALA A 11 -18.42 58.07 -83.86
C ALA A 11 -17.61 57.07 -83.00
N ALA A 12 -16.52 57.52 -82.37
CA ALA A 12 -15.70 56.69 -81.48
C ALA A 12 -16.37 56.40 -80.12
N TYR A 13 -17.17 57.32 -79.59
CA TYR A 13 -17.93 57.09 -78.34
C TYR A 13 -19.19 56.24 -78.56
N ALA A 14 -19.81 56.28 -79.74
CA ALA A 14 -20.98 55.45 -80.05
C ALA A 14 -20.63 53.95 -80.21
N LEU A 15 -19.43 53.63 -80.71
CA LEU A 15 -18.98 52.25 -80.89
C LEU A 15 -18.44 51.62 -79.58
N ALA A 16 -17.97 52.45 -78.64
CA ALA A 16 -17.57 52.03 -77.29
C ALA A 16 -18.77 51.88 -76.32
N ALA A 17 -19.87 52.61 -76.54
CA ALA A 17 -21.09 52.48 -75.74
C ALA A 17 -21.92 51.23 -76.13
N LEU A 18 -21.83 50.76 -77.38
CA LEU A 18 -22.58 49.59 -77.84
C LEU A 18 -21.90 48.25 -77.47
N SER A 19 -20.61 48.27 -77.16
CA SER A 19 -19.83 47.11 -76.70
C SER A 19 -19.90 46.90 -75.17
N ALA A 20 -20.40 47.88 -74.41
CA ALA A 20 -20.61 47.78 -72.96
C ALA A 20 -21.98 47.17 -72.56
N VAL A 21 -22.95 47.11 -73.48
CA VAL A 21 -24.31 46.57 -73.21
C VAL A 21 -24.47 45.10 -73.62
N ALA A 22 -23.50 44.55 -74.38
CA ALA A 22 -23.51 43.15 -74.81
C ALA A 22 -22.84 42.16 -73.82
N LEU A 23 -22.25 42.65 -72.72
CA LEU A 23 -21.57 41.81 -71.72
C LEU A 23 -22.38 41.54 -70.43
N SER A 24 -23.59 42.10 -70.30
CA SER A 24 -24.47 41.90 -69.13
C SER A 24 -25.60 40.87 -69.37
N ALA A 25 -25.53 40.11 -70.46
CA ALA A 25 -26.52 39.11 -70.85
C ALA A 25 -25.91 37.72 -71.09
N CYS A 26 -25.09 37.24 -70.15
CA CYS A 26 -24.75 35.82 -70.03
C CYS A 26 -24.18 35.57 -68.62
N GLY A 27 -25.08 35.39 -67.65
CA GLY A 27 -24.76 34.93 -66.32
C GLY A 27 -25.77 33.87 -65.95
N ASP A 28 -25.45 32.63 -66.30
CA ASP A 28 -26.21 31.45 -65.89
C ASP A 28 -26.51 31.52 -64.39
N LYS A 29 -27.79 31.34 -64.06
CA LYS A 29 -28.26 30.93 -62.74
C LYS A 29 -27.61 29.58 -62.42
N LYS A 30 -26.38 29.62 -61.93
CA LYS A 30 -25.83 28.53 -61.14
C LYS A 30 -26.57 28.60 -59.82
N ALA A 31 -27.48 27.65 -59.61
CA ALA A 31 -28.02 27.38 -58.30
C ALA A 31 -26.85 27.30 -57.32
N GLU A 32 -26.76 28.27 -56.41
CA GLU A 32 -25.95 28.12 -55.22
C GLU A 32 -26.42 26.83 -54.55
N GLY A 33 -25.46 25.93 -54.38
CA GLY A 33 -25.69 24.61 -53.81
C GLY A 33 -26.46 24.73 -52.51
N GLY A 34 -27.41 23.83 -52.31
CA GLY A 34 -27.95 23.56 -50.99
C GLY A 34 -26.80 23.45 -50.00
N ALA A 35 -27.00 24.01 -48.81
CA ALA A 35 -25.98 24.07 -47.76
C ALA A 35 -25.19 22.75 -47.71
N PRO A 36 -23.85 22.79 -47.74
CA PRO A 36 -23.04 21.58 -47.75
C PRO A 36 -23.53 20.64 -46.63
N PRO A 37 -23.64 19.33 -46.91
CA PRO A 37 -24.22 18.38 -45.96
C PRO A 37 -23.51 18.52 -44.61
N PRO A 38 -24.25 18.45 -43.48
CA PRO A 38 -23.67 18.61 -42.15
C PRO A 38 -22.45 17.70 -42.00
N PRO A 39 -21.29 18.23 -41.55
CA PRO A 39 -20.10 17.43 -41.39
C PRO A 39 -20.37 16.27 -40.42
N GLU A 40 -19.86 15.09 -40.78
CA GLU A 40 -19.95 13.92 -39.91
C GLU A 40 -18.94 14.05 -38.77
N VAL A 41 -19.40 13.81 -37.54
CA VAL A 41 -18.59 13.88 -36.33
C VAL A 41 -18.72 12.62 -35.51
N GLY A 42 -17.58 12.10 -35.04
CA GLY A 42 -17.53 10.95 -34.15
C GLY A 42 -18.01 11.35 -32.77
N VAL A 43 -19.09 10.72 -32.29
CA VAL A 43 -19.68 10.98 -30.97
C VAL A 43 -19.59 9.76 -30.06
N VAL A 44 -19.42 10.01 -28.76
CA VAL A 44 -19.57 9.03 -27.69
C VAL A 44 -20.71 9.49 -26.79
N THR A 45 -21.66 8.59 -26.55
CA THR A 45 -22.71 8.83 -25.55
C THR A 45 -22.12 8.69 -24.16
N VAL A 46 -22.25 9.72 -23.33
CA VAL A 46 -21.74 9.70 -21.95
C VAL A 46 -22.71 8.95 -21.08
N THR A 47 -22.34 7.76 -20.64
CA THR A 47 -23.12 6.98 -19.67
C THR A 47 -22.41 6.96 -18.32
N PRO A 48 -23.14 7.01 -17.19
CA PRO A 48 -22.56 6.74 -15.88
C PRO A 48 -21.88 5.37 -15.88
N SER A 49 -20.67 5.31 -15.34
CA SER A 49 -19.90 4.07 -15.20
C SER A 49 -19.22 4.05 -13.84
N PRO A 50 -19.13 2.91 -13.15
CA PRO A 50 -18.46 2.83 -11.87
C PRO A 50 -16.96 3.11 -12.05
N VAL A 51 -16.44 4.07 -11.30
CA VAL A 51 -15.03 4.46 -11.31
C VAL A 51 -14.48 4.38 -9.90
N ALA A 52 -13.37 3.66 -9.72
CA ALA A 52 -12.66 3.61 -8.45
C ALA A 52 -12.02 4.98 -8.15
N VAL A 53 -12.27 5.51 -6.96
CA VAL A 53 -11.59 6.68 -6.42
C VAL A 53 -10.26 6.21 -5.88
N VAL A 54 -9.21 6.45 -6.66
CA VAL A 54 -7.87 6.00 -6.35
C VAL A 54 -6.96 7.20 -6.10
N ASN A 55 -6.22 7.15 -4.99
CA ASN A 55 -5.18 8.12 -4.66
C ASN A 55 -3.82 7.43 -4.62
N GLU A 56 -2.84 8.03 -5.29
CA GLU A 56 -1.43 7.63 -5.23
C GLU A 56 -0.71 8.55 -4.25
N LEU A 57 -0.23 7.98 -3.16
CA LEU A 57 0.40 8.70 -2.06
C LEU A 57 1.85 8.22 -1.89
N PRO A 58 2.80 9.14 -1.63
CA PRO A 58 4.15 8.75 -1.29
C PRO A 58 4.19 8.09 0.09
N GLY A 59 4.95 7.00 0.20
CA GLY A 59 5.14 6.25 1.43
C GLY A 59 6.57 5.82 1.65
N ARG A 60 6.83 5.30 2.85
CA ARG A 60 8.10 4.71 3.24
C ARG A 60 7.88 3.34 3.86
N LEU A 61 8.69 2.38 3.43
CA LEU A 61 8.71 1.04 3.99
C LEU A 61 9.38 1.01 5.36
N GLU A 62 8.81 0.29 6.31
CA GLU A 62 9.29 0.16 7.68
C GLU A 62 9.15 -1.30 8.14
N GLY A 63 10.14 -1.78 8.90
CA GLY A 63 10.02 -3.05 9.62
C GLY A 63 8.90 -2.98 10.66
N VAL A 64 8.15 -4.07 10.83
CA VAL A 64 7.04 -4.13 11.80
C VAL A 64 7.54 -4.00 13.24
N ARG A 65 8.71 -4.57 13.50
CA ARG A 65 9.40 -4.49 14.79
C ARG A 65 10.88 -4.34 14.53
N THR A 66 11.50 -3.43 15.26
CA THR A 66 12.94 -3.24 15.28
C THR A 66 13.41 -3.47 16.71
N ALA A 67 14.38 -4.38 16.88
CA ALA A 67 14.94 -4.69 18.18
C ALA A 67 16.46 -4.49 18.16
N GLU A 68 16.92 -3.68 19.11
CA GLU A 68 18.35 -3.49 19.34
C GLU A 68 18.88 -4.58 20.26
N VAL A 69 19.83 -5.36 19.74
CA VAL A 69 20.52 -6.38 20.53
C VAL A 69 21.66 -5.69 21.26
N ARG A 70 21.55 -5.60 22.60
CA ARG A 70 22.52 -4.91 23.45
C ARG A 70 23.18 -5.87 24.45
N ALA A 71 24.45 -5.64 24.75
CA ALA A 71 25.15 -6.31 25.85
C ALA A 71 24.62 -5.80 27.20
N ARG A 72 24.13 -6.70 28.04
CA ARG A 72 23.61 -6.38 29.38
C ARG A 72 24.64 -6.60 30.49
N VAL A 73 25.77 -7.20 30.15
CA VAL A 73 26.87 -7.55 31.03
C VAL A 73 28.18 -7.13 30.39
N GLU A 74 29.17 -6.84 31.23
CA GLU A 74 30.51 -6.47 30.78
C GLU A 74 31.33 -7.70 30.42
N GLY A 75 32.11 -7.62 29.34
CA GLY A 75 33.07 -8.67 29.01
C GLY A 75 33.54 -8.60 27.56
N ILE A 76 34.47 -9.49 27.22
CA ILE A 76 35.01 -9.60 25.87
C ILE A 76 34.06 -10.45 25.01
N VAL A 77 33.74 -10.00 23.81
CA VAL A 77 32.99 -10.80 22.83
C VAL A 77 33.89 -11.93 22.31
N LEU A 78 33.56 -13.18 22.64
CA LEU A 78 34.30 -14.36 22.21
C LEU A 78 34.00 -14.77 20.78
N SER A 79 32.72 -14.71 20.38
CA SER A 79 32.32 -15.12 19.03
C SER A 79 30.99 -14.49 18.60
N ARG A 80 30.83 -14.35 17.29
CA ARG A 80 29.59 -13.98 16.60
C ARG A 80 28.97 -15.24 15.98
N ASN A 81 27.75 -15.59 16.39
CA ASN A 81 27.06 -16.83 16.03
C ASN A 81 25.92 -16.63 15.02
N TYR A 82 26.01 -15.63 14.15
CA TYR A 82 25.06 -15.40 13.07
C TYR A 82 25.75 -14.82 11.83
N THR A 83 25.08 -14.95 10.68
CA THR A 83 25.51 -14.35 9.41
C THR A 83 24.90 -12.96 9.27
N GLU A 84 25.72 -11.95 9.07
CA GLU A 84 25.27 -10.58 8.85
C GLU A 84 24.38 -10.49 7.61
N GLY A 85 23.27 -9.76 7.72
CA GLY A 85 22.26 -9.67 6.67
C GLY A 85 21.39 -10.92 6.52
N GLY A 86 21.67 -12.00 7.27
CA GLY A 86 20.89 -13.23 7.29
C GLY A 86 19.67 -13.17 8.21
N GLU A 87 18.85 -14.22 8.17
CA GLU A 87 17.71 -14.38 9.07
C GLU A 87 18.13 -15.00 10.40
N VAL A 88 17.52 -14.51 11.48
CA VAL A 88 17.65 -15.05 12.83
C VAL A 88 16.28 -15.34 13.41
N LYS A 89 16.18 -16.40 14.21
CA LYS A 89 14.98 -16.74 14.97
C LYS A 89 15.04 -16.13 16.36
N ALA A 90 13.90 -15.79 16.94
CA ALA A 90 13.82 -15.42 18.35
C ALA A 90 14.46 -16.51 19.24
N GLY A 91 15.32 -16.11 20.16
CA GLY A 91 16.09 -17.01 21.02
C GLY A 91 17.38 -17.57 20.40
N GLN A 92 17.65 -17.34 19.11
CA GLN A 92 18.90 -17.76 18.48
C GLN A 92 20.08 -16.99 19.07
N VAL A 93 21.16 -17.69 19.43
CA VAL A 93 22.40 -17.08 19.92
C VAL A 93 23.04 -16.25 18.81
N MET A 94 23.30 -14.98 19.08
CA MET A 94 23.96 -14.06 18.16
C MET A 94 25.40 -13.74 18.58
N PHE A 95 25.65 -13.61 19.88
CA PHE A 95 26.98 -13.35 20.41
C PHE A 95 27.21 -14.13 21.70
N ARG A 96 28.46 -14.53 21.93
CA ARG A 96 28.94 -14.97 23.24
C ARG A 96 29.90 -13.94 23.82
N ILE A 97 29.59 -13.49 25.02
CA ILE A 97 30.49 -12.72 25.89
C ILE A 97 31.21 -13.72 26.79
N ASP A 98 32.45 -13.44 27.17
CA ASP A 98 33.25 -14.30 28.04
C ASP A 98 32.50 -14.66 29.34
N PRO A 99 32.13 -15.94 29.53
CA PRO A 99 31.36 -16.35 30.69
C PRO A 99 32.24 -16.63 31.91
N ALA A 100 33.58 -16.69 31.78
CA ALA A 100 34.45 -17.20 32.84
C ALA A 100 34.30 -16.43 34.18
N PRO A 101 34.26 -15.08 34.21
CA PRO A 101 34.02 -14.35 35.46
C PRO A 101 32.65 -14.65 36.08
N TYR A 102 31.62 -14.81 35.24
CA TYR A 102 30.25 -15.08 35.68
C TYR A 102 30.04 -16.52 36.16
N GLN A 103 30.78 -17.48 35.59
CA GLN A 103 30.82 -18.86 36.06
C GLN A 103 31.49 -18.96 37.44
N ALA A 104 32.59 -18.24 37.64
CA ALA A 104 33.27 -18.17 38.93
C ALA A 104 32.36 -17.53 40.01
N GLU A 105 31.66 -16.45 39.69
CA GLU A 105 30.72 -15.81 40.61
C GLU A 105 29.53 -16.72 40.96
N LEU A 106 28.99 -17.46 39.99
CA LEU A 106 27.96 -18.45 40.24
C LEU A 106 28.44 -19.56 41.17
N ALA A 107 29.65 -20.08 40.94
CA ALA A 107 30.24 -21.11 41.80
C ALA A 107 30.46 -20.61 43.24
N SER A 108 30.92 -19.36 43.41
CA SER A 108 31.05 -18.69 44.71
C SER A 108 29.70 -18.57 45.43
N ALA A 109 28.67 -18.10 44.73
CA ALA A 109 27.32 -17.98 45.29
C ALA A 109 26.73 -19.35 45.70
N GLN A 110 26.97 -20.40 44.89
CA GLN A 110 26.54 -21.76 45.21
C GLN A 110 27.23 -22.30 46.46
N ALA A 111 28.53 -22.06 46.62
CA ALA A 111 29.25 -22.45 47.84
C ALA A 111 28.73 -21.69 49.08
N ALA A 112 28.40 -20.40 48.94
CA ALA A 112 27.79 -19.61 50.01
C ALA A 112 26.40 -20.15 50.41
N LEU A 113 25.59 -20.59 49.43
CA LEU A 113 24.31 -21.24 49.69
C LEU A 113 24.49 -22.55 50.46
N GLN A 114 25.42 -23.41 50.03
CA GLN A 114 25.70 -24.68 50.73
C GLN A 114 26.12 -24.45 52.18
N ARG A 115 26.96 -23.42 52.43
CA ARG A 115 27.34 -23.03 53.80
C ARG A 115 26.13 -22.55 54.62
N ALA A 116 25.26 -21.73 54.04
CA ALA A 116 24.06 -21.25 54.71
C ALA A 116 23.10 -22.40 55.02
N GLU A 117 22.91 -23.35 54.10
CA GLU A 117 22.06 -24.52 54.28
C GLU A 117 22.60 -25.43 55.40
N ALA A 118 23.91 -25.68 55.44
CA ALA A 118 24.54 -26.43 56.53
C ALA A 118 24.32 -25.76 57.90
N ASN A 119 24.47 -24.43 57.97
CA ASN A 119 24.24 -23.67 59.19
C ASN A 119 22.76 -23.71 59.62
N ALA A 120 21.83 -23.59 58.68
CA ALA A 120 20.39 -23.66 58.95
C ALA A 120 19.98 -25.04 59.48
N VAL A 121 20.55 -26.12 58.94
CA VAL A 121 20.33 -27.48 59.46
C VAL A 121 20.82 -27.59 60.91
N SER A 122 22.04 -27.11 61.20
CA SER A 122 22.59 -27.13 62.55
C SER A 122 21.74 -26.34 63.55
N ALA A 123 21.35 -25.11 63.19
CA ALA A 123 20.53 -24.23 64.03
C ALA A 123 19.13 -24.80 64.26
N ARG A 124 18.49 -25.34 63.21
CA ARG A 124 17.20 -26.01 63.30
C ARG A 124 17.25 -27.22 64.23
N LEU A 125 18.24 -28.10 64.06
CA LEU A 125 18.40 -29.28 64.93
C LEU A 125 18.66 -28.90 66.39
N LYS A 126 19.28 -27.75 66.65
CA LYS A 126 19.44 -27.23 68.02
C LYS A 126 18.11 -26.78 68.60
N ALA A 127 17.33 -25.98 67.87
CA ALA A 127 15.99 -25.55 68.28
C ALA A 127 15.05 -26.75 68.50
N ASP A 128 15.06 -27.72 67.59
CA ASP A 128 14.25 -28.95 67.67
C ASP A 128 14.62 -29.79 68.90
N ARG A 129 15.91 -29.85 69.28
CA ARG A 129 16.38 -30.51 70.51
C ARG A 129 16.00 -29.76 71.78
N TYR A 130 15.99 -28.42 71.75
CA TYR A 130 15.69 -27.61 72.95
C TYR A 130 14.19 -27.57 73.25
N LYS A 131 13.33 -27.73 72.25
CA LYS A 131 11.87 -27.74 72.38
C LYS A 131 11.33 -28.74 73.42
N PRO A 132 11.70 -30.03 73.43
CA PRO A 132 11.28 -30.93 74.51
C PRO A 132 12.00 -30.66 75.83
N LEU A 133 13.24 -30.16 75.80
CA LEU A 133 14.01 -29.90 77.02
C LEU A 133 13.45 -28.72 77.84
N VAL A 134 12.95 -27.67 77.19
CA VAL A 134 12.33 -26.54 77.89
C VAL A 134 11.00 -26.95 78.55
N ALA A 135 10.26 -27.90 77.95
CA ALA A 135 9.01 -28.41 78.50
C ALA A 135 9.18 -29.16 79.84
N VAL A 136 10.36 -29.74 80.06
CA VAL A 136 10.76 -30.40 81.32
C VAL A 136 11.69 -29.53 82.18
N ASN A 137 11.83 -28.25 81.86
CA ASN A 137 12.72 -27.28 82.53
C ASN A 137 14.20 -27.70 82.57
N ALA A 138 14.67 -28.51 81.62
CA ALA A 138 16.07 -28.92 81.50
C ALA A 138 16.98 -27.86 80.82
N VAL A 139 16.37 -26.86 80.15
CA VAL A 139 17.03 -25.66 79.61
C VAL A 139 16.16 -24.43 79.92
N SER A 140 16.75 -23.23 79.93
CA SER A 140 15.97 -22.02 80.19
C SER A 140 15.09 -21.65 78.98
N LYS A 141 13.99 -20.94 79.23
CA LYS A 141 13.13 -20.42 78.15
C LYS A 141 13.89 -19.48 77.22
N GLN A 142 14.76 -18.63 77.76
CA GLN A 142 15.61 -17.73 76.99
C GLN A 142 16.51 -18.49 76.02
N GLU A 143 17.18 -19.56 76.47
CA GLU A 143 18.04 -20.38 75.60
C GLU A 143 17.27 -21.06 74.46
N TYR A 144 16.02 -21.47 74.70
CA TYR A 144 15.15 -21.98 73.65
C TYR A 144 14.74 -20.87 72.66
N ASP A 145 14.30 -19.72 73.16
CA ASP A 145 13.90 -18.59 72.34
C ASP A 145 15.08 -18.09 71.47
N ASP A 146 16.30 -18.04 72.02
CA ASP A 146 17.54 -17.72 71.30
C ASP A 146 17.85 -18.76 70.20
N ALA A 147 17.64 -20.05 70.48
CA ALA A 147 17.83 -21.12 69.49
C ALA A 147 16.80 -21.04 68.35
N VAL A 148 15.55 -20.73 68.66
CA VAL A 148 14.49 -20.50 67.65
C VAL A 148 14.81 -19.28 66.80
N ALA A 149 15.23 -18.17 67.43
CA ALA A 149 15.64 -16.96 66.71
C ALA A 149 16.84 -17.22 65.80
N ALA A 150 17.86 -17.94 66.28
CA ALA A 150 19.02 -18.33 65.46
C ALA A 150 18.63 -19.24 64.28
N ALA A 151 17.70 -20.18 64.47
CA ALA A 151 17.16 -20.99 63.37
C ALA A 151 16.39 -20.13 62.35
N GLY A 152 15.60 -19.16 62.83
CA GLY A 152 14.92 -18.17 61.99
C GLY A 152 15.90 -17.35 61.14
N GLN A 153 16.96 -16.83 61.77
CA GLN A 153 18.02 -16.08 61.09
C GLN A 153 18.74 -16.93 60.04
N ALA A 154 19.13 -18.17 60.38
CA ALA A 154 19.82 -19.04 59.44
C ALA A 154 18.94 -19.42 58.24
N ASN A 155 17.62 -19.57 58.44
CA ASN A 155 16.68 -19.75 57.33
C ASN A 155 16.58 -18.50 56.43
N ALA A 156 16.62 -17.30 57.01
CA ALA A 156 16.68 -16.06 56.24
C ALA A 156 17.99 -15.95 55.44
N ASP A 157 19.12 -16.38 56.01
CA ASP A 157 20.40 -16.40 55.33
C ASP A 157 20.39 -17.37 54.13
N VAL A 158 19.75 -18.53 54.26
CA VAL A 158 19.52 -19.46 53.14
C VAL A 158 18.71 -18.78 52.03
N ALA A 159 17.63 -18.07 52.37
CA ALA A 159 16.82 -17.36 51.39
C ALA A 159 17.63 -16.27 50.66
N SER A 160 18.44 -15.52 51.39
CA SER A 160 19.37 -14.52 50.84
C SER A 160 20.39 -15.15 49.89
N ALA A 161 21.02 -16.27 50.28
CA ALA A 161 21.99 -16.97 49.45
C ALA A 161 21.34 -17.57 48.18
N LYS A 162 20.10 -18.07 48.26
CA LYS A 162 19.33 -18.51 47.07
C LYS A 162 19.10 -17.36 46.10
N ALA A 163 18.77 -16.17 46.60
CA ALA A 163 18.61 -14.98 45.76
C ALA A 163 19.94 -14.60 45.09
N ALA A 164 21.06 -14.66 45.81
CA ALA A 164 22.39 -14.40 45.24
C ALA A 164 22.74 -15.39 44.10
N VAL A 165 22.49 -16.70 44.30
CA VAL A 165 22.67 -17.72 43.24
C VAL A 165 21.80 -17.38 42.02
N ARG A 166 20.54 -16.99 42.24
CA ARG A 166 19.64 -16.63 41.14
C ARG A 166 20.14 -15.41 40.35
N THR A 167 20.65 -14.39 41.03
CA THR A 167 21.25 -13.21 40.40
C THR A 167 22.47 -13.60 39.56
N ALA A 168 23.38 -14.43 40.11
CA ALA A 168 24.55 -14.91 39.38
C ALA A 168 24.17 -15.74 38.14
N GLN A 169 23.13 -16.59 38.23
CA GLN A 169 22.60 -17.33 37.08
C GLN A 169 22.05 -16.42 35.98
N ILE A 170 21.31 -15.36 36.35
CA ILE A 170 20.77 -14.38 35.39
C ILE A 170 21.91 -13.67 34.66
N ASN A 171 22.92 -13.21 35.40
CA ASN A 171 24.09 -12.56 34.83
C ASN A 171 24.87 -13.49 33.90
N LEU A 172 25.07 -14.75 34.30
CA LEU A 172 25.66 -15.77 33.43
C LEU A 172 24.81 -16.00 32.17
N GLY A 173 23.47 -16.00 32.29
CA GLY A 173 22.57 -16.10 31.15
C GLY A 173 22.74 -14.95 30.14
N TYR A 174 22.98 -13.73 30.62
CA TYR A 174 23.23 -12.56 29.77
C TYR A 174 24.55 -12.61 29.00
N THR A 175 25.49 -13.50 29.35
CA THR A 175 26.71 -13.73 28.56
C THR A 175 26.41 -14.36 27.20
N THR A 176 25.28 -15.08 27.09
CA THR A 176 24.78 -15.62 25.82
C THR A 176 23.72 -14.66 25.28
N VAL A 177 24.12 -13.81 24.34
CA VAL A 177 23.23 -12.80 23.78
C VAL A 177 22.41 -13.41 22.65
N THR A 178 21.09 -13.49 22.85
CA THR A 178 20.14 -14.06 21.89
C THR A 178 19.33 -12.99 21.17
N ALA A 179 18.83 -13.31 19.98
CA ALA A 179 17.89 -12.46 19.25
C ALA A 179 16.55 -12.33 20.00
N PRO A 180 16.08 -11.11 20.34
CA PRO A 180 14.82 -10.92 21.06
C PRO A 180 13.57 -11.14 20.19
N ILE A 181 13.71 -10.99 18.86
CA ILE A 181 12.66 -11.22 17.87
C ILE A 181 13.23 -12.00 16.69
N SER A 182 12.36 -12.68 15.95
CA SER A 182 12.71 -13.24 14.64
C SER A 182 12.74 -12.15 13.58
N GLY A 183 13.72 -12.18 12.68
CA GLY A 183 13.86 -11.18 11.65
C GLY A 183 15.19 -11.23 10.94
N ARG A 184 15.48 -10.21 10.15
CA ARG A 184 16.77 -10.03 9.49
C ARG A 184 17.74 -9.34 10.44
N ALA A 185 18.88 -9.97 10.68
CA ALA A 185 19.94 -9.37 11.46
C ALA A 185 20.79 -8.45 10.57
N GLY A 186 21.02 -7.22 11.02
CA GLY A 186 21.93 -6.28 10.38
C GLY A 186 23.39 -6.66 10.56
N ARG A 187 24.29 -5.72 10.25
CA ARG A 187 25.72 -5.87 10.56
C ARG A 187 25.97 -5.91 12.07
N ALA A 188 27.04 -6.57 12.48
CA ALA A 188 27.57 -6.43 13.82
C ALA A 188 28.21 -5.04 13.95
N LEU A 189 27.91 -4.35 15.06
CA LEU A 189 28.51 -3.07 15.40
C LEU A 189 29.80 -3.23 16.22
N VAL A 190 30.06 -4.46 16.68
CA VAL A 190 31.26 -4.85 17.41
C VAL A 190 31.83 -6.12 16.79
N THR A 191 33.14 -6.30 16.91
CA THR A 191 33.85 -7.49 16.45
C THR A 191 34.18 -8.42 17.60
N GLU A 192 34.56 -9.65 17.27
CA GLU A 192 35.17 -10.59 18.22
C GLU A 192 36.44 -9.95 18.82
N GLY A 193 36.66 -10.16 20.12
CA GLY A 193 37.73 -9.52 20.90
C GLY A 193 37.40 -8.14 21.46
N ALA A 194 36.28 -7.51 21.08
CA ALA A 194 35.88 -6.22 21.64
C ALA A 194 35.36 -6.34 23.07
N LEU A 195 35.71 -5.38 23.93
CA LEU A 195 35.11 -5.22 25.26
C LEU A 195 33.77 -4.49 25.13
N VAL A 196 32.70 -5.07 25.70
CA VAL A 196 31.33 -4.53 25.67
C VAL A 196 30.76 -4.39 27.07
N GLY A 197 29.66 -3.65 27.22
CA GLY A 197 28.89 -3.56 28.47
C GLY A 197 29.50 -2.65 29.55
N LYS A 198 30.63 -2.00 29.26
CA LYS A 198 31.26 -1.03 30.16
C LYS A 198 30.52 0.31 30.11
N GLY A 199 29.77 0.64 31.17
CA GLY A 199 28.98 1.86 31.26
C GLY A 199 27.57 1.68 30.71
N GLU A 200 27.31 2.17 29.49
CA GLU A 200 26.01 1.95 28.83
C GLU A 200 25.95 0.58 28.14
N ALA A 201 24.76 -0.02 28.09
CA ALA A 201 24.48 -1.25 27.35
C ALA A 201 24.84 -1.09 25.85
N THR A 202 26.00 -1.63 25.48
CA THR A 202 26.57 -1.51 24.13
C THR A 202 25.68 -2.17 23.08
N LYS A 203 25.35 -1.46 22.01
CA LYS A 203 24.59 -2.01 20.87
C LYS A 203 25.49 -2.94 20.05
N LEU A 204 25.08 -4.20 19.90
CA LEU A 204 25.83 -5.25 19.23
C LEU A 204 25.34 -5.46 17.79
N ALA A 205 24.02 -5.47 17.60
CA ALA A 205 23.38 -5.64 16.29
C ALA A 205 21.96 -5.06 16.31
N LEU A 206 21.38 -4.90 15.12
CA LEU A 206 19.97 -4.57 14.93
C LEU A 206 19.27 -5.79 14.32
N VAL A 207 18.12 -6.19 14.85
CA VAL A 207 17.27 -7.21 14.22
C VAL A 207 15.95 -6.57 13.85
N GLU A 208 15.58 -6.68 12.58
CA GLU A 208 14.35 -6.11 12.05
C GLU A 208 13.43 -7.20 11.53
N GLN A 209 12.17 -7.16 11.96
CA GLN A 209 11.14 -7.99 11.37
C GLN A 209 10.71 -7.39 10.03
N VAL A 210 11.20 -8.02 8.96
CA VAL A 210 10.98 -7.61 7.56
C VAL A 210 9.87 -8.40 6.87
N ASP A 211 9.17 -9.26 7.60
CA ASP A 211 7.97 -9.96 7.13
C ASP A 211 6.99 -10.20 8.28
N PRO A 212 5.75 -9.69 8.18
CA PRO A 212 5.29 -8.70 7.21
C PRO A 212 6.05 -7.36 7.36
N MET A 213 5.87 -6.43 6.42
CA MET A 213 6.35 -5.04 6.52
C MET A 213 5.22 -4.04 6.60
N TRP A 214 5.53 -2.85 7.12
CA TRP A 214 4.65 -1.70 7.08
C TRP A 214 5.05 -0.74 5.97
N VAL A 215 4.04 -0.07 5.42
CA VAL A 215 4.23 1.16 4.66
C VAL A 215 3.53 2.26 5.42
N THR A 216 4.29 3.28 5.79
CA THR A 216 3.78 4.50 6.40
C THR A 216 3.72 5.58 5.31
N PHE A 217 2.56 6.16 5.10
CA PHE A 217 2.32 7.17 4.06
C PHE A 217 1.38 8.26 4.59
N THR A 218 1.45 9.43 3.99
CA THR A 218 0.69 10.60 4.47
C THR A 218 -0.36 11.04 3.47
N GLN A 219 -1.50 11.50 3.97
CA GLN A 219 -2.58 12.07 3.16
C GLN A 219 -2.96 13.45 3.70
N PRO A 220 -3.09 14.49 2.84
CA PRO A 220 -3.56 15.80 3.27
C PRO A 220 -4.93 15.74 3.95
N ALA A 221 -5.11 16.41 5.09
CA ALA A 221 -6.37 16.39 5.84
C ALA A 221 -7.56 16.96 5.03
N SER A 222 -7.28 17.88 4.09
CA SER A 222 -8.27 18.44 3.17
C SER A 222 -8.87 17.39 2.22
N GLU A 223 -8.06 16.45 1.72
CA GLU A 223 -8.51 15.36 0.87
C GLU A 223 -9.37 14.35 1.64
N VAL A 224 -8.96 14.03 2.86
CA VAL A 224 -9.72 13.15 3.75
C VAL A 224 -11.09 13.74 4.05
N THR A 225 -11.14 15.04 4.34
CA THR A 225 -12.41 15.77 4.57
C THR A 225 -13.27 15.80 3.30
N ARG A 226 -12.67 15.97 2.12
CA ARG A 226 -13.38 15.93 0.84
C ARG A 226 -13.97 14.54 0.57
N LEU A 227 -13.19 13.47 0.78
CA LEU A 227 -13.65 12.10 0.64
C LEU A 227 -14.80 11.80 1.60
N ARG A 228 -14.67 12.19 2.87
CA ARG A 228 -15.71 12.01 3.88
C ARG A 228 -17.03 12.67 3.45
N ARG A 229 -16.99 13.92 2.98
CA ARG A 229 -18.19 14.60 2.46
C ARG A 229 -18.80 13.88 1.25
N ALA A 230 -17.98 13.33 0.36
CA ALA A 230 -18.46 12.58 -0.80
C ALA A 230 -19.11 11.25 -0.41
N ILE A 231 -18.63 10.60 0.66
CA ILE A 231 -19.26 9.40 1.23
C ILE A 231 -20.58 9.75 1.92
N GLU A 232 -20.59 10.80 2.75
CA GLU A 232 -21.79 11.28 3.44
C GLU A 232 -22.88 11.76 2.47
N SER A 233 -22.49 12.35 1.33
CA SER A 233 -23.44 12.74 0.28
C SER A 233 -23.89 11.60 -0.63
N GLY A 234 -23.36 10.38 -0.44
CA GLY A 234 -23.67 9.21 -1.28
C GLY A 234 -23.06 9.25 -2.69
N ALA A 235 -22.17 10.20 -2.98
CA ALA A 235 -21.48 10.29 -4.27
C ALA A 235 -20.38 9.22 -4.41
N VAL A 236 -19.79 8.81 -3.29
CA VAL A 236 -18.79 7.74 -3.24
C VAL A 236 -19.25 6.68 -2.24
N LYS A 237 -19.24 5.42 -2.67
CA LYS A 237 -19.46 4.30 -1.77
C LYS A 237 -18.15 3.94 -1.07
N GLY A 238 -18.13 4.08 0.26
CA GLY A 238 -16.97 3.72 1.06
C GLY A 238 -16.66 2.22 1.00
N VAL A 239 -15.38 1.87 1.18
CA VAL A 239 -14.94 0.47 1.23
C VAL A 239 -15.16 -0.08 2.64
N ASN A 240 -16.16 -0.95 2.81
CA ASN A 240 -16.38 -1.67 4.07
C ASN A 240 -15.35 -2.79 4.21
N GLY A 241 -14.55 -2.76 5.29
CA GLY A 241 -13.62 -3.87 5.63
C GLY A 241 -12.12 -3.58 5.48
N GLY A 242 -11.73 -2.32 5.29
CA GLY A 242 -10.34 -1.91 5.10
C GLY A 242 -9.99 -1.77 3.63
N ALA A 243 -9.44 -0.63 3.24
CA ALA A 243 -9.06 -0.39 1.85
C ALA A 243 -7.92 -1.33 1.43
N ASN A 244 -8.05 -1.91 0.23
CA ASN A 244 -6.94 -2.60 -0.42
C ASN A 244 -5.89 -1.57 -0.83
N VAL A 245 -4.64 -1.91 -0.58
CA VAL A 245 -3.51 -1.03 -0.83
C VAL A 245 -2.57 -1.72 -1.79
N HIS A 246 -2.34 -1.08 -2.93
CA HIS A 246 -1.39 -1.53 -3.93
C HIS A 246 -0.08 -0.76 -3.75
N LEU A 247 1.04 -1.48 -3.82
CA LEU A 247 2.36 -0.90 -3.64
C LEU A 247 3.06 -0.84 -4.99
N PHE A 248 3.61 0.31 -5.33
CA PHE A 248 4.48 0.51 -6.46
C PHE A 248 5.89 0.80 -5.95
N VAL A 249 6.83 -0.05 -6.33
CA VAL A 249 8.25 0.16 -6.02
C VAL A 249 8.81 1.30 -6.87
N GLU A 250 10.02 1.76 -6.55
CA GLU A 250 10.64 2.95 -7.15
C GLU A 250 10.73 2.89 -8.68
N ASP A 251 10.94 1.69 -9.25
CA ASP A 251 11.00 1.47 -10.69
C ASP A 251 9.62 1.51 -11.40
N GLY A 252 8.54 1.73 -10.65
CA GLY A 252 7.17 1.80 -11.16
C GLY A 252 6.48 0.46 -11.36
N ARG A 253 7.13 -0.67 -11.04
CA ARG A 253 6.47 -1.98 -11.02
C ARG A 253 5.52 -2.08 -9.83
N GLU A 254 4.38 -2.72 -10.07
CA GLU A 254 3.45 -3.09 -9.00
C GLU A 254 3.97 -4.30 -8.23
N TYR A 255 3.94 -4.22 -6.91
CA TYR A 255 4.27 -5.33 -6.03
C TYR A 255 3.17 -6.40 -6.09
N ALA A 256 3.57 -7.66 -6.23
CA ALA A 256 2.64 -8.76 -6.48
C ALA A 256 1.62 -8.98 -5.34
N HIS A 257 1.95 -8.60 -4.12
CA HIS A 257 1.07 -8.78 -2.97
C HIS A 257 0.34 -7.49 -2.60
N THR A 258 -0.99 -7.58 -2.49
CA THR A 258 -1.83 -6.52 -1.96
C THR A 258 -1.68 -6.39 -0.45
N GLY A 259 -1.58 -5.14 0.01
CA GLY A 259 -1.53 -4.80 1.43
C GLY A 259 -2.89 -4.46 2.00
N LYS A 260 -2.99 -4.53 3.32
CA LYS A 260 -4.19 -4.15 4.08
C LYS A 260 -3.93 -2.88 4.85
N LEU A 261 -4.83 -1.90 4.74
CA LEU A 261 -4.79 -0.73 5.61
C LEU A 261 -5.09 -1.17 7.06
N LEU A 262 -4.14 -0.98 7.97
CA LEU A 262 -4.27 -1.41 9.37
C LEU A 262 -4.98 -0.36 10.22
N PHE A 263 -4.52 0.89 10.12
CA PHE A 263 -4.97 1.95 11.02
C PHE A 263 -4.60 3.33 10.45
N SER A 264 -5.49 4.29 10.66
CA SER A 264 -5.26 5.72 10.46
C SER A 264 -5.09 6.37 11.83
N ASP A 265 -3.92 6.94 12.13
CA ASP A 265 -3.87 7.90 13.21
C ASP A 265 -4.65 9.12 12.74
N MET A 266 -5.82 9.38 13.33
CA MET A 266 -6.67 10.52 12.94
C MET A 266 -6.12 11.85 13.46
N THR A 267 -4.91 11.84 14.04
CA THR A 267 -4.19 13.05 14.42
C THR A 267 -3.55 13.68 13.19
N VAL A 268 -3.93 14.93 12.91
CA VAL A 268 -3.29 15.74 11.88
C VAL A 268 -1.96 16.24 12.43
N ASP A 269 -0.88 16.01 11.71
CA ASP A 269 0.42 16.59 12.03
C ASP A 269 0.35 18.13 11.81
N PRO A 270 0.62 18.95 12.84
CA PRO A 270 0.46 20.41 12.73
C PRO A 270 1.50 21.09 11.84
N THR A 271 2.60 20.41 11.52
CA THR A 271 3.68 20.92 10.66
C THR A 271 3.37 20.66 9.20
N THR A 272 2.78 19.51 8.87
CA THR A 272 2.49 19.12 7.47
C THR A 272 1.03 19.26 7.07
N GLY A 273 0.09 19.35 8.02
CA GLY A 273 -1.35 19.37 7.74
C GLY A 273 -1.90 18.05 7.18
N ALA A 274 -1.15 16.96 7.32
CA ALA A 274 -1.48 15.63 6.81
C ALA A 274 -1.75 14.65 7.95
N ILE A 275 -2.57 13.62 7.67
CA ILE A 275 -2.72 12.46 8.54
C ILE A 275 -1.74 11.37 8.12
N THR A 276 -1.29 10.57 9.09
CA THR A 276 -0.41 9.42 8.82
C THR A 276 -1.23 8.15 8.79
N LEU A 277 -1.07 7.40 7.69
CA LEU A 277 -1.75 6.14 7.42
C LEU A 277 -0.72 5.02 7.38
N ARG A 278 -1.11 3.84 7.85
CA ARG A 278 -0.25 2.65 7.83
C ARG A 278 -0.95 1.46 7.21
N ALA A 279 -0.28 0.85 6.24
CA ALA A 279 -0.69 -0.40 5.63
C ALA A 279 0.33 -1.50 5.89
N GLN A 280 -0.15 -2.75 5.95
CA GLN A 280 0.68 -3.94 6.12
C GLN A 280 0.74 -4.73 4.83
N PHE A 281 1.95 -5.09 4.44
CA PHE A 281 2.24 -5.90 3.26
C PHE A 281 2.99 -7.17 3.66
N PRO A 282 2.58 -8.36 3.17
CA PRO A 282 3.41 -9.56 3.32
C PRO A 282 4.68 -9.39 2.48
N ASN A 283 5.82 -9.87 2.96
CA ASN A 283 7.10 -9.80 2.26
C ASN A 283 7.83 -11.15 2.28
N PRO A 284 7.22 -12.23 1.74
CA PRO A 284 7.77 -13.58 1.84
C PRO A 284 9.12 -13.72 1.12
N ASN A 285 9.31 -12.98 0.02
CA ASN A 285 10.53 -13.04 -0.80
C ASN A 285 11.63 -12.07 -0.34
N ARG A 286 11.38 -11.27 0.71
CA ARG A 286 12.34 -10.29 1.26
C ARG A 286 12.83 -9.25 0.25
N GLU A 287 12.04 -8.97 -0.79
CA GLU A 287 12.39 -7.99 -1.82
C GLU A 287 12.17 -6.55 -1.35
N LEU A 288 11.20 -6.35 -0.46
CA LEU A 288 10.95 -5.03 0.12
C LEU A 288 11.98 -4.77 1.22
N LEU A 289 12.65 -3.63 1.12
CA LEU A 289 13.68 -3.19 2.08
C LEU A 289 13.14 -2.06 2.94
N SER A 290 13.45 -2.12 4.23
CA SER A 290 13.11 -1.06 5.18
C SER A 290 13.83 0.25 4.82
N GLY A 291 13.14 1.37 4.94
CA GLY A 291 13.64 2.71 4.61
C GLY A 291 13.45 3.15 3.16
N THR A 292 13.11 2.23 2.25
CA THR A 292 12.87 2.54 0.83
C THR A 292 11.61 3.38 0.64
N PHE A 293 11.69 4.37 -0.25
CA PHE A 293 10.53 5.14 -0.70
C PHE A 293 9.71 4.36 -1.71
N VAL A 294 8.40 4.44 -1.57
CA VAL A 294 7.44 3.71 -2.37
C VAL A 294 6.23 4.58 -2.68
N ARG A 295 5.47 4.19 -3.70
CA ARG A 295 4.20 4.83 -4.04
C ARG A 295 3.07 3.90 -3.69
N VAL A 296 2.08 4.42 -3.00
CA VAL A 296 0.99 3.65 -2.43
C VAL A 296 -0.29 4.07 -3.12
N LYS A 297 -0.92 3.12 -3.80
CA LYS A 297 -2.18 3.34 -4.49
C LYS A 297 -3.31 2.75 -3.65
N ILE A 298 -4.18 3.62 -3.15
CA ILE A 298 -5.28 3.24 -2.25
C ILE A 298 -6.60 3.41 -2.97
N GLU A 299 -7.39 2.35 -2.95
CA GLU A 299 -8.76 2.38 -3.44
C GLU A 299 -9.67 2.82 -2.30
N GLN A 300 -10.06 4.10 -2.30
CA GLN A 300 -10.76 4.73 -1.18
C GLN A 300 -12.30 4.66 -1.30
N GLY A 301 -12.80 4.25 -2.47
CA GLY A 301 -14.22 4.04 -2.72
C GLY A 301 -14.51 3.88 -4.20
N VAL A 302 -15.79 3.67 -4.53
CA VAL A 302 -16.28 3.63 -5.91
C VAL A 302 -17.32 4.72 -6.09
N ASP A 303 -17.13 5.58 -7.08
CA ASP A 303 -18.18 6.45 -7.59
C ASP A 303 -18.96 5.66 -8.65
N GLU A 304 -20.15 5.17 -8.28
CA GLU A 304 -20.99 4.36 -9.17
C GLU A 304 -21.60 5.19 -10.31
N ASN A 305 -21.65 6.53 -10.18
CA ASN A 305 -22.34 7.43 -11.09
C ASN A 305 -21.40 8.38 -11.84
N ALA A 306 -20.10 8.08 -11.86
CA ALA A 306 -19.11 8.93 -12.52
C ALA A 306 -19.37 9.03 -14.04
N LEU A 307 -19.51 10.26 -14.53
CA LEU A 307 -19.57 10.56 -15.95
C LEU A 307 -18.14 10.69 -16.49
N THR A 308 -17.77 9.85 -17.46
CA THR A 308 -16.42 9.90 -18.05
C THR A 308 -16.48 10.27 -19.51
N VAL A 309 -15.57 11.16 -19.95
CA VAL A 309 -15.42 11.56 -21.35
C VAL A 309 -14.01 11.24 -21.85
N PRO A 310 -13.81 10.77 -23.09
CA PRO A 310 -12.46 10.58 -23.64
C PRO A 310 -11.64 11.86 -23.62
N GLN A 311 -10.32 11.77 -23.41
CA GLN A 311 -9.44 12.95 -23.35
C GLN A 311 -9.51 13.83 -24.60
N ARG A 312 -9.71 13.21 -25.77
CA ARG A 312 -9.84 13.89 -27.07
C ARG A 312 -11.06 14.80 -27.19
N ALA A 313 -12.09 14.59 -26.38
CA ALA A 313 -13.32 15.38 -26.40
C ALA A 313 -13.23 16.68 -25.59
N LEU A 314 -12.25 16.79 -24.68
CA LEU A 314 -12.14 17.92 -23.78
C LEU A 314 -11.33 19.05 -24.44
N ILE A 315 -11.97 20.19 -24.67
CA ILE A 315 -11.34 21.41 -25.17
C ILE A 315 -11.03 22.31 -23.97
N ARG A 316 -9.75 22.64 -23.77
CA ARG A 316 -9.32 23.62 -22.75
C ARG A 316 -9.08 24.97 -23.42
N GLY A 317 -9.89 25.97 -23.07
CA GLY A 317 -9.76 27.35 -23.54
C GLY A 317 -9.48 28.33 -22.40
N ALA A 318 -9.41 29.63 -22.72
CA ALA A 318 -9.15 30.69 -21.75
C ALA A 318 -10.23 30.78 -20.64
N GLN A 319 -11.46 30.36 -20.92
CA GLN A 319 -12.59 30.38 -19.98
C GLN A 319 -12.76 29.07 -19.19
N GLY A 320 -11.88 28.07 -19.37
CA GLY A 320 -11.95 26.76 -18.71
C GLY A 320 -12.12 25.60 -19.68
N ALA A 321 -12.48 24.44 -19.13
CA ALA A 321 -12.70 23.23 -19.92
C ALA A 321 -14.15 23.16 -20.46
N SER A 322 -14.31 22.72 -21.69
CA SER A 322 -15.61 22.54 -22.34
C SER A 322 -15.60 21.30 -23.23
N VAL A 323 -16.79 20.73 -23.44
CA VAL A 323 -17.01 19.66 -24.41
C VAL A 323 -18.06 20.12 -25.43
N MET A 324 -17.92 19.68 -26.68
CA MET A 324 -18.96 19.91 -27.67
C MET A 324 -19.93 18.74 -27.64
N VAL A 325 -21.23 19.03 -27.50
CA VAL A 325 -22.30 18.03 -27.53
C VAL A 325 -23.20 18.26 -28.74
N VAL A 326 -23.74 17.19 -29.31
CA VAL A 326 -24.80 17.26 -30.31
C VAL A 326 -26.14 17.19 -29.59
N GLY A 327 -26.92 18.27 -29.68
CA GLY A 327 -28.26 18.33 -29.11
C GLY A 327 -29.26 17.42 -29.83
N ALA A 328 -30.44 17.23 -29.24
CA ALA A 328 -31.52 16.47 -29.88
C ALA A 328 -32.02 17.12 -31.19
N ASP A 329 -31.78 18.42 -31.34
CA ASP A 329 -32.02 19.24 -32.53
C ASP A 329 -30.96 19.08 -33.64
N GLY A 330 -29.91 18.28 -33.39
CA GLY A 330 -28.82 18.05 -34.34
C GLY A 330 -27.78 19.16 -34.41
N ASN A 331 -27.90 20.20 -33.58
CA ASN A 331 -26.95 21.30 -33.53
C ASN A 331 -25.87 21.07 -32.48
N VAL A 332 -24.68 21.62 -32.74
CA VAL A 332 -23.55 21.52 -31.82
C VAL A 332 -23.62 22.62 -30.76
N ALA A 333 -23.65 22.23 -29.49
CA ALA A 333 -23.55 23.13 -28.35
C ALA A 333 -22.21 22.94 -27.63
N ALA A 334 -21.57 24.03 -27.22
CA ALA A 334 -20.43 23.97 -26.31
C ALA A 334 -20.92 24.01 -24.87
N VAL A 335 -20.63 22.97 -24.11
CA VAL A 335 -21.02 22.86 -22.70
C VAL A 335 -19.76 23.04 -21.84
N PRO A 336 -19.72 24.05 -20.97
CA PRO A 336 -18.63 24.18 -20.00
C PRO A 336 -18.72 23.02 -19.00
N VAL A 337 -17.58 22.38 -18.75
CA VAL A 337 -17.50 21.22 -17.85
C VAL A 337 -16.38 21.38 -16.84
N LYS A 338 -16.56 20.82 -15.64
CA LYS A 338 -15.45 20.63 -14.69
C LYS A 338 -14.96 19.20 -14.77
N ALA A 339 -13.71 19.06 -15.21
CA ALA A 339 -13.01 17.79 -15.33
C ALA A 339 -11.72 17.82 -14.48
N PRO A 340 -11.82 17.61 -13.15
CA PRO A 340 -10.69 17.79 -12.24
C PRO A 340 -9.62 16.70 -12.35
N GLN A 341 -9.98 15.50 -12.81
CA GLN A 341 -9.09 14.35 -12.80
C GLN A 341 -9.23 13.50 -14.07
N ALA A 342 -8.12 13.04 -14.61
CA ALA A 342 -8.05 12.05 -15.68
C ALA A 342 -7.69 10.67 -15.10
N ILE A 343 -8.32 9.62 -15.64
CA ILE A 343 -8.01 8.22 -15.34
C ILE A 343 -7.84 7.50 -16.67
N GLY A 344 -6.63 6.99 -16.93
CA GLY A 344 -6.30 6.39 -18.22
C GLY A 344 -6.46 7.39 -19.37
N ASP A 345 -7.25 7.03 -20.38
CA ASP A 345 -7.57 7.85 -21.56
C ASP A 345 -8.89 8.65 -21.42
N ARG A 346 -9.44 8.77 -20.20
CA ARG A 346 -10.71 9.44 -19.93
C ARG A 346 -10.59 10.50 -18.83
N TRP A 347 -11.41 11.55 -18.89
CA TRP A 347 -11.62 12.53 -17.82
C TRP A 347 -12.90 12.20 -17.05
N ILE A 348 -12.83 12.29 -15.72
CA ILE A 348 -14.03 12.30 -14.86
C ILE A 348 -14.61 13.71 -14.92
N VAL A 349 -15.87 13.83 -15.32
CA VAL A 349 -16.63 15.08 -15.34
C VAL A 349 -17.51 15.15 -14.11
N THR A 350 -17.31 16.17 -13.27
CA THR A 350 -18.08 16.37 -12.03
C THR A 350 -19.24 17.36 -12.20
N GLU A 351 -19.16 18.27 -13.18
CA GLU A 351 -20.20 19.26 -13.46
C GLU A 351 -20.33 19.52 -14.97
N GLY A 352 -21.55 19.83 -15.41
CA GLY A 352 -21.86 20.29 -16.78
C GLY A 352 -22.58 19.26 -17.66
N LEU A 353 -22.46 17.96 -17.36
CA LEU A 353 -23.15 16.88 -18.07
C LEU A 353 -24.14 16.16 -17.13
N LYS A 354 -25.25 15.67 -17.67
CA LYS A 354 -26.30 14.95 -16.93
C LYS A 354 -26.34 13.46 -17.22
N GLY A 355 -25.58 12.99 -18.22
CA GLY A 355 -25.60 11.60 -18.68
C GLY A 355 -26.64 11.41 -19.80
N GLY A 356 -26.23 10.73 -20.86
CA GLY A 356 -27.00 10.51 -22.09
C GLY A 356 -26.67 11.46 -23.23
N GLU A 357 -25.86 12.51 -23.00
CA GLU A 357 -25.45 13.44 -24.05
C GLU A 357 -24.46 12.80 -25.03
N LYS A 358 -24.56 13.19 -26.32
CA LYS A 358 -23.64 12.77 -27.38
C LYS A 358 -22.47 13.74 -27.48
N VAL A 359 -21.36 13.42 -26.82
CA VAL A 359 -20.15 14.24 -26.82
C VAL A 359 -19.32 13.96 -28.08
N ILE A 360 -18.88 15.01 -28.76
CA ILE A 360 -18.04 14.95 -29.95
C ILE A 360 -16.60 14.64 -29.54
N VAL A 361 -16.03 13.56 -30.09
CA VAL A 361 -14.66 13.09 -29.84
C VAL A 361 -13.77 13.28 -31.07
N GLU A 362 -14.36 13.25 -32.27
CA GLU A 362 -13.65 13.38 -33.54
C GLU A 362 -14.37 14.38 -34.46
N GLY A 363 -13.59 15.15 -35.24
CA GLY A 363 -14.12 16.15 -36.15
C GLY A 363 -14.35 17.52 -35.52
N LEU A 364 -13.80 17.79 -34.33
CA LEU A 364 -13.93 19.07 -33.61
C LEU A 364 -13.52 20.29 -34.46
N GLN A 365 -12.56 20.13 -35.38
CA GLN A 365 -12.11 21.21 -36.28
C GLN A 365 -13.10 21.52 -37.41
N LYS A 366 -14.04 20.60 -37.70
CA LYS A 366 -14.99 20.70 -38.81
C LYS A 366 -16.32 21.31 -38.40
N VAL A 367 -16.57 21.45 -37.10
CA VAL A 367 -17.84 21.93 -36.53
C VAL A 367 -17.66 23.24 -35.77
N LYS A 368 -18.65 24.13 -35.89
CA LYS A 368 -18.75 25.36 -35.10
C LYS A 368 -19.96 25.27 -34.18
N VAL A 369 -19.89 25.97 -33.05
CA VAL A 369 -21.03 26.08 -32.12
C VAL A 369 -22.23 26.68 -32.87
N GLY A 370 -23.40 26.05 -32.74
CA GLY A 370 -24.64 26.44 -33.41
C GLY A 370 -24.81 25.89 -34.84
N ALA A 371 -23.82 25.19 -35.40
CA ALA A 371 -23.96 24.55 -36.71
C ALA A 371 -24.55 23.13 -36.59
N PRO A 372 -25.27 22.64 -37.62
CA PRO A 372 -25.72 21.26 -37.67
C PRO A 372 -24.54 20.32 -37.87
N ALA A 373 -24.51 19.20 -37.15
CA ALA A 373 -23.53 18.13 -37.33
C ALA A 373 -24.22 16.77 -37.32
N LYS A 374 -23.75 15.85 -38.16
CA LYS A 374 -24.32 14.50 -38.23
C LYS A 374 -23.54 13.58 -37.28
N PRO A 375 -24.13 13.11 -36.17
CA PRO A 375 -23.44 12.26 -35.21
C PRO A 375 -23.29 10.84 -35.77
N VAL A 376 -22.06 10.35 -35.84
CA VAL A 376 -21.74 8.94 -36.09
C VAL A 376 -21.08 8.33 -34.86
N PRO A 377 -21.40 7.10 -34.44
CA PRO A 377 -20.77 6.48 -33.28
C PRO A 377 -19.25 6.39 -33.48
N PHE A 378 -18.48 6.97 -32.56
CA PHE A 378 -17.03 6.86 -32.58
C PHE A 378 -16.62 5.46 -32.08
N VAL A 379 -15.96 4.70 -32.96
CA VAL A 379 -15.35 3.41 -32.60
C VAL A 379 -13.85 3.62 -32.50
N GLN A 380 -13.30 3.48 -31.29
CA GLN A 380 -11.87 3.59 -31.04
C GLN A 380 -11.16 2.42 -31.72
N ALA A 381 -10.35 2.68 -32.75
CA ALA A 381 -9.48 1.67 -33.34
C ALA A 381 -8.48 1.18 -32.28
N GLY A 382 -8.73 0.00 -31.72
CA GLY A 382 -7.93 -0.62 -30.65
C GLY A 382 -8.72 -1.30 -29.53
N ALA A 383 -10.04 -1.12 -29.45
CA ALA A 383 -10.88 -1.95 -28.57
C ALA A 383 -11.16 -3.29 -29.25
N SER A 384 -10.33 -4.30 -28.95
CA SER A 384 -10.63 -5.69 -29.29
C SER A 384 -12.01 -6.03 -28.73
N ALA A 385 -12.96 -6.30 -29.63
CA ALA A 385 -14.24 -6.87 -29.26
C ALA A 385 -14.01 -8.13 -28.41
N PRO A 386 -14.79 -8.39 -27.35
CA PRO A 386 -14.75 -9.69 -26.70
C PRO A 386 -15.12 -10.72 -27.76
N ALA A 387 -14.20 -11.65 -28.00
CA ALA A 387 -14.41 -12.75 -28.92
C ALA A 387 -15.69 -13.49 -28.50
N ALA A 388 -16.72 -13.39 -29.32
CA ALA A 388 -17.88 -14.26 -29.23
C ALA A 388 -17.38 -15.69 -29.41
N THR A 389 -17.38 -16.44 -28.32
CA THR A 389 -17.21 -17.89 -28.34
C THR A 389 -18.34 -18.47 -29.17
N PRO A 390 -18.07 -19.29 -30.21
CA PRO A 390 -19.14 -19.96 -30.93
C PRO A 390 -19.76 -20.97 -29.97
N THR A 391 -21.02 -20.72 -29.60
CA THR A 391 -21.87 -21.65 -28.87
C THR A 391 -22.05 -22.90 -29.73
N ALA A 392 -21.41 -23.99 -29.32
CA ALA A 392 -21.71 -25.32 -29.83
C ALA A 392 -23.16 -25.65 -29.45
N ALA A 393 -24.00 -25.80 -30.45
CA ALA A 393 -25.37 -26.27 -30.30
C ALA A 393 -25.37 -27.71 -29.76
N SER A 394 -25.95 -27.87 -28.58
CA SER A 394 -26.36 -29.13 -28.00
C SER A 394 -27.44 -29.79 -28.87
N ALA A 395 -27.12 -30.93 -29.45
CA ALA A 395 -28.12 -31.87 -29.97
C ALA A 395 -28.46 -32.87 -28.85
N ALA A 396 -29.77 -33.01 -28.60
CA ALA A 396 -30.38 -33.79 -27.53
C ALA A 396 -30.06 -35.29 -27.57
N PRO A 397 -30.15 -36.00 -26.42
CA PRO A 397 -29.97 -37.44 -26.35
C PRO A 397 -31.30 -38.16 -26.63
N ALA A 398 -31.26 -39.21 -27.45
CA ALA A 398 -32.33 -40.19 -27.55
C ALA A 398 -31.75 -41.60 -27.45
N SER A 399 -32.39 -42.38 -26.56
CA SER A 399 -32.44 -43.85 -26.51
C SER A 399 -31.17 -44.66 -26.17
N ALA A 400 -31.14 -45.16 -24.93
CA ALA A 400 -30.70 -46.53 -24.63
C ALA A 400 -31.75 -47.53 -25.19
N PRO A 401 -31.47 -48.84 -25.44
CA PRO A 401 -30.84 -49.73 -24.47
C PRO A 401 -29.97 -50.90 -25.00
N LYS A 402 -29.34 -51.58 -24.03
CA LYS A 402 -29.18 -53.05 -23.89
C LYS A 402 -27.77 -53.68 -24.10
N ALA A 403 -27.18 -54.02 -22.94
CA ALA A 403 -26.47 -55.23 -22.51
C ALA A 403 -25.84 -56.23 -23.52
N GLU A 404 -24.56 -56.56 -23.28
CA GLU A 404 -23.91 -57.89 -23.20
C GLU A 404 -22.39 -57.68 -22.97
N ALA A 405 -21.79 -57.96 -21.81
CA ALA A 405 -21.32 -59.25 -21.28
C ALA A 405 -20.17 -59.93 -22.07
N LYS A 406 -18.90 -59.70 -21.66
CA LYS A 406 -17.78 -60.68 -21.59
C LYS A 406 -16.52 -60.00 -21.01
N GLN A 407 -16.06 -60.28 -19.79
CA GLN A 407 -15.21 -61.41 -19.31
C GLN A 407 -13.72 -61.36 -19.75
N GLU A 408 -12.85 -61.43 -18.72
CA GLU A 408 -11.44 -61.92 -18.68
C GLU A 408 -10.34 -61.02 -19.27
N ALA A 409 -9.12 -60.85 -18.72
CA ALA A 409 -8.34 -61.45 -17.63
C ALA A 409 -7.24 -60.42 -17.20
N LYS A 410 -6.94 -60.18 -15.91
CA LYS A 410 -5.93 -60.84 -15.05
C LYS A 410 -4.45 -60.76 -15.54
N ALA A 411 -3.64 -59.93 -14.87
CA ALA A 411 -2.21 -60.11 -14.53
C ALA A 411 -1.77 -58.86 -13.71
N GLU A 412 -1.60 -58.89 -12.39
CA GLU A 412 -0.49 -59.45 -11.58
C GLU A 412 0.93 -58.98 -11.96
N GLY A 413 1.64 -58.43 -10.96
CA GLY A 413 3.07 -58.04 -10.99
C GLY A 413 3.26 -56.66 -10.31
N LYS A 414 3.28 -56.51 -8.98
CA LYS A 414 4.28 -56.92 -7.97
C LYS A 414 5.68 -56.28 -8.14
N GLN A 415 6.06 -55.57 -7.08
CA GLN A 415 7.41 -55.26 -6.56
C GLN A 415 8.18 -54.04 -7.11
N GLY A 416 8.65 -53.26 -6.13
CA GLY A 416 9.48 -52.06 -6.20
C GLY A 416 9.39 -51.35 -4.86
#